data_AF-A0A7S2JMV1-F1
#
_entry.id   AF-A0A7S2JMV1-F1
#
_cell.length_a   1.000
_cell.length_b   1.000
_cell.length_c   1.000
_cell.angle_alpha   90.00
_cell.angle_beta   90.00
_cell.angle_gamma   90.00
#
_symmetry.space_group_name_H-M   'P 1'
#
loop_
_entity.id
_entity.type
_entity.pdbx_description
1 polymer ?
#
loop_
_entity_poly.entity_id
_entity_poly.type
_entity_poly.pdbx_seq_one_letter_code
_entity_poly.pdbx_strand_id
1 'polypeptide(L)'
;MPAGSAQPSRRYKTTVVLCNNTLVQQWFDEVKKFAPMLKVKKGYGGGKTSTESMADWDVFITTPASAVPSCITNGGVAQRLILDESHLYEQHSGSSMKTAAN
;
A
#
# COMPACT_ATOMS: atom_id res chain seq x y z
N MET A 1 22.54 -19.93 -19.40
CA MET A 1 21.93 -18.95 -18.48
C MET A 1 20.57 -18.57 -19.05
N PRO A 2 19.42 -19.03 -18.52
CA PRO A 2 18.14 -18.59 -19.05
C PRO A 2 17.90 -17.14 -18.62
N ALA A 3 17.51 -16.31 -19.58
CA ALA A 3 17.09 -14.93 -19.37
C ALA A 3 15.92 -14.89 -18.37
N GLY A 4 16.09 -14.19 -17.25
CA GLY A 4 15.02 -13.94 -16.30
C GLY A 4 13.92 -13.13 -16.97
N SER A 5 12.85 -13.81 -17.39
CA SER A 5 11.65 -13.20 -17.94
C SER A 5 11.02 -12.32 -16.86
N ALA A 6 11.31 -11.02 -16.88
CA ALA A 6 10.58 -10.03 -16.11
C ALA A 6 9.10 -10.15 -16.52
N GLN A 7 8.27 -10.75 -15.67
CA GLN A 7 6.84 -10.79 -15.93
C GLN A 7 6.34 -9.35 -16.06
N PRO A 8 5.45 -9.06 -17.03
CA PRO A 8 4.92 -7.72 -17.19
C PRO A 8 4.21 -7.31 -15.90
N SER A 9 4.66 -6.21 -15.30
CA SER A 9 4.07 -5.65 -14.09
C SER A 9 2.60 -5.33 -14.34
N ARG A 10 1.69 -6.09 -13.70
CA ARG A 10 0.25 -5.89 -13.84
C ARG A 10 -0.10 -4.53 -13.24
N ARG A 11 -0.55 -3.60 -14.07
CA ARG A 11 -1.03 -2.27 -13.63
C ARG A 11 -2.49 -2.35 -13.20
N TYR A 12 -2.76 -1.94 -11.97
CA TYR A 12 -4.10 -1.86 -11.38
C TYR A 12 -4.60 -0.43 -11.44
N LYS A 13 -5.90 -0.22 -11.67
CA LYS A 13 -6.53 1.11 -11.62
C LYS A 13 -6.77 1.63 -10.19
N THR A 14 -6.39 0.84 -9.21
CA THR A 14 -6.59 1.09 -7.78
C THR A 14 -5.69 2.21 -7.27
N THR A 15 -6.25 3.06 -6.41
CA THR A 15 -5.51 3.99 -5.56
C THR A 15 -5.22 3.34 -4.21
N VAL A 16 -3.95 3.29 -3.81
CA VAL A 16 -3.54 2.82 -2.49
C VAL A 16 -3.35 4.03 -1.58
N VAL A 17 -3.95 3.99 -0.39
CA VAL A 17 -3.77 5.00 0.66
C VAL A 17 -3.03 4.34 1.82
N LEU A 18 -1.86 4.87 2.16
CA LEU A 18 -1.12 4.52 3.36
C LEU A 18 -1.37 5.58 4.42
N CYS A 19 -1.96 5.19 5.55
CA CYS A 19 -2.28 6.08 6.65
C CYS A 19 -1.98 5.42 8.00
N ASN A 20 -2.01 6.19 9.08
CA ASN A 20 -1.89 5.64 10.43
C ASN A 20 -3.11 4.74 10.74
N ASN A 21 -2.91 3.73 11.58
CA ASN A 21 -3.95 2.78 11.97
C ASN A 21 -5.20 3.45 12.55
N THR A 22 -5.00 4.54 13.29
CA THR A 22 -6.09 5.35 13.86
C THR A 22 -6.94 6.06 12.80
N LEU A 23 -6.39 6.33 11.61
CA LEU A 23 -7.03 7.11 10.54
C LEU A 23 -7.71 6.24 9.47
N VAL A 24 -7.48 4.92 9.47
CA VAL A 24 -8.06 4.01 8.47
C VAL A 24 -9.58 4.09 8.43
N GLN A 25 -10.22 4.16 9.60
CA GLN A 25 -11.68 4.24 9.69
C GLN A 25 -12.20 5.59 9.20
N GLN A 26 -11.52 6.69 9.55
CA GLN A 26 -11.87 8.03 9.08
C GLN A 26 -11.78 8.12 7.55
N TRP A 27 -10.68 7.66 6.96
CA TRP A 27 -10.53 7.60 5.50
C TRP A 27 -11.65 6.80 4.83
N PHE A 28 -12.01 5.66 5.41
CA PHE A 28 -13.10 4.83 4.88
C PHE A 28 -14.44 5.57 4.91
N ASP A 29 -14.77 6.20 6.04
CA ASP A 29 -16.03 6.91 6.22
C ASP A 29 -16.12 8.15 5.32
N GLU A 30 -15.02 8.90 5.17
CA GLU A 30 -14.95 10.05 4.28
C GLU A 30 -15.11 9.65 2.81
N VAL A 31 -14.40 8.61 2.34
CA VAL A 31 -14.56 8.14 0.96
C VAL A 31 -16.00 7.64 0.73
N LYS A 32 -16.60 6.95 1.70
CA LYS A 32 -18.00 6.54 1.58
C LYS A 32 -18.99 7.69 1.62
N LYS A 33 -18.68 8.77 2.35
CA LYS A 33 -19.51 9.98 2.41
C LYS A 33 -19.44 10.79 1.11
N PHE A 34 -18.24 11.06 0.59
CA PHE A 34 -18.03 11.95 -0.54
C PHE A 34 -18.03 11.24 -1.91
N ALA A 35 -17.71 9.94 -1.94
CA ALA A 35 -17.66 9.13 -3.15
C ALA A 35 -18.21 7.71 -2.90
N PRO A 36 -19.50 7.57 -2.52
CA PRO A 36 -20.10 6.28 -2.12
C PRO A 36 -20.02 5.18 -3.18
N MET A 37 -19.99 5.58 -4.45
CA MET A 37 -19.88 4.71 -5.62
C MET A 37 -18.55 3.96 -5.74
N LEU A 38 -17.49 4.45 -5.08
CA LEU A 38 -16.19 3.79 -5.12
C LEU A 38 -16.19 2.51 -4.27
N LYS A 39 -15.56 1.48 -4.80
CA LYS A 39 -15.30 0.22 -4.11
C LYS A 39 -14.05 0.39 -3.24
N VAL A 40 -14.27 0.49 -1.93
CA VAL A 40 -13.22 0.75 -0.94
C VAL A 40 -12.98 -0.50 -0.10
N LYS A 41 -11.71 -0.90 0.07
CA LYS A 41 -11.30 -2.00 0.93
C LYS A 41 -10.29 -1.51 1.97
N LYS A 42 -10.48 -1.90 3.24
CA LYS A 42 -9.53 -1.70 4.34
C LYS A 42 -8.62 -2.92 4.48
N GLY A 43 -7.30 -2.72 4.45
CA GLY A 43 -6.27 -3.73 4.59
C GLY A 43 -5.72 -3.86 6.01
N TYR A 44 -6.58 -3.95 7.02
CA TYR A 44 -6.19 -4.04 8.43
C TYR A 44 -6.66 -5.35 9.08
N GLY A 45 -5.84 -5.96 9.93
CA GLY A 45 -6.28 -7.01 10.86
C GLY A 45 -5.92 -8.47 10.54
N GLY A 46 -4.87 -8.75 9.76
CA GLY A 46 -4.29 -10.11 9.63
C GLY A 46 -5.20 -11.18 9.00
N GLY A 47 -6.44 -10.84 8.64
CA GLY A 47 -7.28 -11.67 7.79
C GLY A 47 -6.52 -11.88 6.50
N LYS A 48 -6.40 -13.15 6.06
CA LYS A 48 -5.98 -13.50 4.70
C LYS A 48 -6.81 -12.62 3.79
N THR A 49 -6.25 -11.51 3.33
CA THR A 49 -6.90 -10.67 2.35
C THR A 49 -6.94 -11.59 1.17
N SER A 50 -8.13 -12.18 0.98
CA SER A 50 -8.40 -13.14 -0.06
C SER A 50 -7.80 -12.54 -1.31
N THR A 51 -7.21 -13.40 -2.13
CA THR A 51 -6.61 -13.09 -3.43
C THR A 51 -7.62 -12.46 -4.42
N GLU A 52 -8.72 -11.88 -3.93
CA GLU A 52 -9.54 -10.86 -4.56
C GLU A 52 -8.60 -9.80 -5.13
N SER A 53 -8.55 -9.78 -6.45
CA SER A 53 -7.61 -8.96 -7.19
C SER A 53 -7.75 -7.51 -6.75
N MET A 54 -6.62 -6.83 -6.54
CA MET A 54 -6.62 -5.36 -6.42
C MET A 54 -7.45 -4.70 -7.53
N ALA A 55 -7.53 -5.35 -8.70
CA ALA A 55 -8.33 -4.92 -9.85
C ALA A 55 -9.82 -4.66 -9.56
N ASP A 56 -10.39 -5.26 -8.50
CA ASP A 56 -11.81 -5.11 -8.16
C ASP A 56 -12.08 -3.88 -7.29
N TRP A 57 -11.03 -3.28 -6.72
CA TRP A 57 -11.12 -2.15 -5.80
C TRP A 57 -10.63 -0.86 -6.46
N ASP A 58 -11.37 0.23 -6.25
CA ASP A 58 -10.97 1.57 -6.68
C ASP A 58 -10.01 2.19 -5.66
N VAL A 59 -10.25 1.94 -4.37
CA VAL A 59 -9.44 2.48 -3.27
C VAL A 59 -9.10 1.37 -2.27
N PHE A 60 -7.82 1.23 -1.97
CA PHE A 60 -7.31 0.31 -0.95
C PHE A 60 -6.63 1.11 0.15
N ILE A 61 -7.19 1.11 1.35
CA ILE A 61 -6.68 1.86 2.50
C ILE A 61 -5.95 0.88 3.40
N THR A 62 -4.68 1.14 3.70
CA THR A 62 -3.85 0.29 4.53
C THR A 62 -2.93 1.12 5.43
N THR A 63 -2.22 0.45 6.31
CA THR A 63 -1.24 1.05 7.22
C THR A 63 0.15 0.58 6.86
N PRO A 64 1.21 1.34 7.18
CA PRO A 64 2.58 0.91 6.90
C PRO A 64 2.99 -0.38 7.64
N ALA A 65 2.36 -0.67 8.79
CA ALA A 65 2.58 -1.92 9.52
C ALA A 65 1.76 -3.10 8.95
N SER A 66 0.74 -2.83 8.13
CA SER A 66 -0.08 -3.87 7.51
C SER A 66 0.52 -4.34 6.19
N ALA A 67 0.39 -5.64 5.92
CA ALA A 67 0.91 -6.24 4.70
C ALA A 67 0.27 -5.58 3.46
N VAL A 68 1.13 -5.07 2.57
CA VAL A 68 0.73 -4.68 1.22
C VAL A 68 0.23 -5.95 0.49
N PRO A 69 -0.87 -5.89 -0.28
CA PRO A 69 -1.38 -7.05 -1.01
C PRO A 69 -0.28 -7.73 -1.84
N SER A 70 -0.25 -9.07 -1.83
CA SER A 70 0.79 -9.86 -2.50
C SER A 70 0.92 -9.56 -3.99
N CYS A 71 -0.18 -9.11 -4.62
CA CYS A 71 -0.16 -8.69 -6.01
C CYS A 71 0.75 -7.47 -6.27
N ILE A 72 0.91 -6.55 -5.33
CA ILE A 72 1.87 -5.43 -5.43
C ILE A 72 3.29 -5.89 -5.11
N THR A 73 3.46 -6.70 -4.05
CA THR A 73 4.80 -7.20 -3.68
C THR A 73 5.39 -8.10 -4.77
N ASN A 74 4.54 -8.76 -5.57
CA ASN A 74 4.95 -9.60 -6.71
C ASN A 74 5.07 -8.82 -8.03
N GLY A 75 5.31 -7.50 -7.97
CA GLY A 75 5.59 -6.66 -9.15
C GLY A 75 4.36 -6.02 -9.78
N GLY A 76 3.18 -6.10 -9.14
CA GLY A 76 2.03 -5.30 -9.52
C GLY A 76 2.21 -3.82 -9.19
N VAL A 77 1.58 -2.95 -9.98
CA VAL A 77 1.71 -1.50 -9.83
C VAL A 77 0.33 -0.89 -9.65
N ALA A 78 0.12 -0.18 -8.54
CA ALA A 78 -1.08 0.62 -8.33
C ALA A 78 -1.08 1.85 -9.24
N GLN A 79 -2.26 2.37 -9.60
CA GLN A 79 -2.36 3.58 -10.42
C GLN A 79 -1.89 4.82 -9.64
N ARG A 80 -2.14 4.84 -8.32
CA ARG A 80 -1.78 5.96 -7.45
C ARG A 80 -1.44 5.44 -6.06
N LEU A 81 -0.44 6.05 -5.43
CA LEU A 81 -0.13 5.91 -4.01
C LEU A 81 -0.35 7.26 -3.32
N ILE A 82 -1.11 7.27 -2.23
CA ILE A 82 -1.30 8.42 -1.35
C ILE A 82 -0.63 8.07 -0.03
N LEU A 83 0.33 8.89 0.37
CA LEU A 83 0.98 8.81 1.68
C LEU A 83 0.37 9.87 2.58
N ASP A 84 -0.42 9.45 3.54
CA ASP A 84 -0.94 10.30 4.59
C ASP A 84 0.08 10.37 5.74
N GLU A 85 0.16 11.52 6.39
CA GLU A 85 1.17 11.83 7.42
C GLU A 85 2.62 11.51 6.97
N SER A 86 3.00 11.99 5.78
CA SER A 86 4.29 11.68 5.15
C SER A 86 5.51 11.99 6.02
N HIS A 87 5.38 12.98 6.93
CA HIS A 87 6.42 13.37 7.88
C HIS A 87 6.86 12.21 8.80
N LEU A 88 6.01 11.19 9.02
CA LEU A 88 6.35 10.01 9.82
C LEU A 88 7.35 9.07 9.11
N TYR A 89 7.56 9.24 7.80
CA TYR A 89 8.39 8.37 6.98
C TYR A 89 9.77 8.95 6.68
N GLU A 90 10.06 10.18 7.10
CA GLU A 90 11.33 10.88 6.80
C GLU A 90 12.51 10.39 7.66
N GLN A 91 12.29 9.56 8.70
CA GLN A 91 13.30 9.26 9.72
C GLN A 91 14.43 8.29 9.32
N HIS A 92 14.54 7.85 8.07
CA HIS A 92 15.60 6.93 7.62
C HIS A 92 16.66 7.52 6.67
N SER A 93 16.87 8.84 6.68
CA SER A 93 17.98 9.48 5.96
C SER A 93 19.29 9.63 6.78
N GLY A 94 19.35 9.11 8.02
CA GLY A 94 20.36 9.58 9.00
C GLY A 94 21.15 8.54 9.80
N SER A 95 21.11 7.23 9.50
CA SER A 95 22.08 6.31 10.11
C SER A 95 23.42 6.39 9.38
N SER A 96 24.21 7.41 9.73
CA SER A 96 25.64 7.45 9.43
C SER A 96 26.26 6.14 9.88
N MET A 97 26.74 5.32 8.92
CA MET A 97 27.61 4.19 9.19
C MET A 97 28.74 4.66 10.11
N LYS A 98 28.75 4.20 11.35
CA LYS A 98 29.97 4.21 12.15
C LYS A 98 30.78 3.02 11.66
N THR A 99 31.73 3.28 10.77
CA THR A 99 32.85 2.37 10.53
C THR A 99 33.63 2.26 11.83
N ALA A 100 33.33 1.26 12.65
CA ALA A 100 34.20 0.87 13.74
C ALA A 100 35.38 0.11 13.13
N ALA A 101 36.48 0.83 12.87
CA ALA A 101 37.79 0.23 12.75
C ALA A 101 38.29 -0.10 14.16
N ASN A 102 38.49 -1.39 14.42
CA ASN A 102 39.52 -1.89 15.34
C ASN A 102 39.86 -3.32 14.91
#